data_AF-A0A9X1FBH1-F1
#
_entry.id   AF-A0A9X1FBH1-F1
#
_cell.length_a   1.000
_cell.length_b   1.000
_cell.length_c   1.000
_cell.angle_alpha   90.00
_cell.angle_beta   90.00
_cell.angle_gamma   90.00
#
_symmetry.space_group_name_H-M   'P 1'
#
loop_
_entity.id
_entity.type
_entity.pdbx_description
1 polymer ?
#
loop_
_entity_poly.entity_id
_entity_poly.type
_entity_poly.pdbx_seq_one_letter_code
_entity_poly.pdbx_strand_id
1 'polypeptide(L)'
;DYDVHGNILQVSRTDGMDICYVYGYGATLPVAKIENATYAQVTGYVANIQNKSDLDDDHCRDSGSCNEKDLRTALNALRAAFPYAMVTTYTYDPLVGVTSMTDPKGRTVYYEYDSFNRLKQVRDEDGNIMGENRYNYHLQSNN
;
A
#
# COMPACT_ATOMS: atom_id res chain seq x y z
N ASP A 1 12.42 -11.33 -12.65
CA ASP A 1 11.38 -11.19 -13.69
C ASP A 1 10.83 -9.77 -13.74
N TYR A 2 10.37 -9.34 -14.91
CA TYR A 2 9.77 -8.01 -15.12
C TYR A 2 8.39 -8.13 -15.80
N ASP A 3 7.51 -7.16 -15.59
CA ASP A 3 6.25 -7.05 -16.34
C ASP A 3 6.42 -6.26 -17.64
N VAL A 4 5.31 -6.08 -18.39
CA VAL A 4 5.28 -5.33 -19.67
C VAL A 4 5.55 -3.82 -19.51
N HIS A 5 5.47 -3.29 -18.29
CA HIS A 5 5.76 -1.89 -17.95
C HIS A 5 7.19 -1.71 -17.43
N GLY A 6 7.98 -2.79 -17.35
CA GLY A 6 9.35 -2.77 -16.85
C GLY A 6 9.47 -2.81 -15.32
N ASN A 7 8.39 -3.13 -14.61
CA ASN A 7 8.40 -3.29 -13.16
C ASN A 7 9.02 -4.63 -12.75
N ILE A 8 9.79 -4.66 -11.66
CA ILE A 8 10.41 -5.89 -11.14
C ILE A 8 9.34 -6.75 -10.47
N LEU A 9 9.00 -7.90 -11.05
CA LEU A 9 8.04 -8.84 -10.45
C LEU A 9 8.67 -9.77 -9.41
N GLN A 10 9.94 -10.15 -9.61
CA GLN A 10 10.65 -11.07 -8.72
C GLN A 10 12.16 -10.83 -8.75
N VAL A 11 12.76 -10.92 -7.55
CA VAL A 11 14.21 -10.93 -7.31
C VAL A 11 14.55 -12.20 -6.54
N SER A 12 15.38 -13.05 -7.14
CA SER A 12 15.96 -14.21 -6.44
C SER A 12 17.23 -13.81 -5.71
N ARG A 13 17.29 -14.08 -4.42
CA ARG A 13 18.45 -13.78 -3.57
C ARG A 13 19.40 -14.99 -3.49
N THR A 14 20.67 -14.70 -3.20
CA THR A 14 21.73 -15.72 -3.08
C THR A 14 21.55 -16.68 -1.91
N ASP A 15 20.68 -16.34 -0.95
CA ASP A 15 20.29 -17.17 0.20
C ASP A 15 19.14 -18.15 -0.14
N GLY A 16 18.70 -18.19 -1.41
CA GLY A 16 17.61 -19.06 -1.88
C GLY A 16 16.21 -18.51 -1.60
N MET A 17 16.09 -17.30 -1.04
CA MET A 17 14.80 -16.65 -0.84
C MET A 17 14.45 -15.77 -2.04
N ASP A 18 13.17 -15.79 -2.43
CA ASP A 18 12.62 -14.88 -3.43
C ASP A 18 11.91 -13.70 -2.76
N ILE A 19 12.05 -12.53 -3.37
CA ILE A 19 11.19 -11.37 -3.12
C ILE A 19 10.35 -11.15 -4.36
N CYS A 20 9.03 -11.15 -4.23
CA CYS A 20 8.14 -10.79 -5.32
C CYS A 20 7.31 -9.55 -4.99
N TYR A 21 6.90 -8.85 -6.05
CA TYR A 21 6.17 -7.60 -5.98
C TYR A 21 4.88 -7.70 -6.79
N VAL A 22 3.80 -7.16 -6.24
CA VAL A 22 2.55 -6.95 -6.97
C VAL A 22 2.37 -5.45 -7.16
N TYR A 23 2.17 -5.05 -8.42
CA TYR A 23 1.90 -3.66 -8.79
C TYR A 23 0.42 -3.47 -9.10
N GLY A 24 -0.15 -2.40 -8.57
CA GLY A 24 -1.51 -1.95 -8.79
C GLY A 24 -1.54 -0.52 -9.38
N TYR A 25 -2.72 0.09 -9.40
CA TYR A 25 -2.97 1.43 -9.95
C TYR A 25 -2.45 1.56 -11.39
N GLY A 26 -2.95 0.71 -12.29
CA GLY A 26 -2.46 0.60 -13.67
C GLY A 26 -1.04 0.06 -13.77
N ALA A 27 -0.64 -0.81 -12.84
CA ALA A 27 0.71 -1.34 -12.71
C ALA A 27 1.80 -0.26 -12.56
N THR A 28 1.52 0.82 -11.83
CA THR A 28 2.47 1.92 -11.62
C THR A 28 3.01 1.98 -10.19
N LEU A 29 2.30 1.40 -9.21
CA LEU A 29 2.64 1.48 -7.79
C LEU A 29 2.69 0.10 -7.13
N PRO A 30 3.69 -0.20 -6.29
CA PRO A 30 3.77 -1.48 -5.60
C PRO A 30 2.72 -1.56 -4.47
N VAL A 31 1.78 -2.49 -4.56
CA VAL A 31 0.73 -2.70 -3.54
C VAL A 31 1.05 -3.85 -2.59
N ALA A 32 1.95 -4.74 -2.99
CA ALA A 32 2.47 -5.78 -2.09
C ALA A 32 3.95 -6.09 -2.38
N LYS A 33 4.72 -6.25 -1.32
CA LYS A 33 6.05 -6.86 -1.29
C LYS A 33 5.96 -8.14 -0.47
N ILE A 34 6.36 -9.26 -1.06
CA ILE A 34 6.28 -10.57 -0.43
C ILE A 34 7.69 -11.16 -0.42
N GLU A 35 8.23 -11.42 0.76
CA GLU A 35 9.53 -12.08 0.94
C GLU A 35 9.30 -13.54 1.33
N ASN A 36 10.13 -14.44 0.81
CA ASN A 36 10.00 -15.89 0.95
C ASN A 36 8.81 -16.49 0.15
N ALA A 37 8.49 -15.91 -1.00
CA ALA A 37 7.57 -16.48 -1.98
C ALA A 37 7.96 -16.08 -3.42
N THR A 38 7.69 -16.97 -4.37
CA THR A 38 7.86 -16.71 -5.81
C THR A 38 6.65 -15.98 -6.38
N TYR A 39 6.84 -15.29 -7.50
CA TYR A 39 5.75 -14.67 -8.24
C TYR A 39 4.74 -15.70 -8.77
N ALA A 40 5.22 -16.88 -9.19
CA ALA A 40 4.38 -17.98 -9.64
C ALA A 40 3.41 -18.48 -8.56
N GLN A 41 3.82 -18.46 -7.29
CA GLN A 41 2.94 -18.82 -6.17
C GLN A 41 1.82 -17.80 -5.94
N VAL A 42 2.11 -16.50 -6.08
CA VAL A 42 1.15 -15.43 -5.77
C VAL A 42 0.25 -15.05 -6.96
N THR A 43 0.54 -15.53 -8.17
CA THR A 43 -0.15 -15.12 -9.42
C THR A 43 -1.67 -15.22 -9.36
N GLY A 44 -2.22 -16.19 -8.62
CA GLY A 44 -3.67 -16.37 -8.45
C GLY A 44 -4.38 -15.22 -7.74
N TYR A 45 -3.65 -14.36 -7.03
CA TYR A 45 -4.18 -13.18 -6.31
C TYR A 45 -3.99 -11.88 -7.10
N VAL A 46 -3.03 -11.85 -8.04
CA VAL A 46 -2.56 -10.62 -8.71
C VAL A 46 -3.71 -9.91 -9.43
N ALA A 47 -4.48 -10.61 -10.26
CA ALA A 47 -5.55 -9.99 -11.05
C ALA A 47 -6.64 -9.37 -10.18
N ASN A 48 -7.03 -10.02 -9.08
CA ASN A 48 -8.01 -9.47 -8.14
C ASN A 48 -7.46 -8.21 -7.45
N ILE A 49 -6.22 -8.26 -6.97
CA ILE A 49 -5.57 -7.11 -6.31
C ILE A 49 -5.48 -5.94 -7.28
N GLN A 50 -5.06 -6.17 -8.52
CA GLN A 50 -4.98 -5.14 -9.57
C GLN A 50 -6.34 -4.51 -9.85
N ASN A 51 -7.38 -5.32 -10.07
CA ASN A 51 -8.74 -4.83 -10.27
C ASN A 51 -9.23 -3.99 -9.09
N LYS A 52 -8.92 -4.39 -7.84
CA LYS A 52 -9.29 -3.61 -6.65
C LYS A 52 -8.50 -2.31 -6.54
N SER A 53 -7.21 -2.31 -6.86
CA SER A 53 -6.40 -1.08 -6.86
C SER A 53 -6.77 -0.12 -7.98
N ASP A 54 -7.22 -0.63 -9.12
CA ASP A 54 -7.62 0.22 -10.25
C ASP A 54 -8.99 0.87 -10.03
N LEU A 55 -9.79 0.32 -9.12
CA LEU A 55 -11.06 0.90 -8.65
C LEU A 55 -10.89 1.79 -7.41
N ASP A 56 -9.69 1.83 -6.83
CA ASP A 56 -9.39 2.59 -5.61
C ASP A 56 -9.22 4.07 -5.93
N ASP A 57 -10.27 4.83 -5.68
CA ASP A 57 -10.38 6.28 -5.93
C ASP A 57 -10.73 7.07 -4.66
N ASP A 58 -10.73 6.40 -3.50
CA ASP A 58 -11.12 6.97 -2.22
C ASP A 58 -10.06 6.73 -1.14
N HIS A 59 -9.99 7.64 -0.17
CA HIS A 59 -9.17 7.46 1.02
C HIS A 59 -10.09 7.28 2.22
N CYS A 60 -10.37 6.02 2.53
CA CYS A 60 -11.33 5.64 3.55
C CYS A 60 -10.80 4.47 4.36
N ARG A 61 -11.00 4.53 5.68
CA ARG A 61 -10.53 3.50 6.61
C ARG A 61 -11.56 2.38 6.81
N ASP A 62 -12.73 2.70 7.35
CA ASP A 62 -13.71 1.68 7.76
C ASP A 62 -15.18 2.01 7.43
N SER A 63 -15.46 3.23 6.96
CA SER A 63 -16.82 3.74 6.79
C SER A 63 -17.36 3.55 5.36
N GLY A 64 -18.61 3.08 5.25
CA GLY A 64 -19.35 3.08 3.98
C GLY A 64 -18.88 2.05 2.96
N SER A 65 -19.37 2.21 1.72
CA SER A 65 -18.77 1.59 0.54
C SER A 65 -17.43 2.29 0.29
N CYS A 66 -16.34 1.53 0.31
CA CYS A 66 -14.98 2.06 0.35
C CYS A 66 -14.09 1.17 -0.51
N ASN A 67 -13.60 1.69 -1.63
CA ASN A 67 -12.80 0.91 -2.59
C ASN A 67 -11.43 0.57 -2.00
N GLU A 68 -10.85 1.49 -1.24
CA GLU A 68 -9.57 1.27 -0.54
C GLU A 68 -9.67 0.10 0.47
N LYS A 69 -10.82 -0.03 1.15
CA LYS A 69 -11.08 -1.13 2.08
C LYS A 69 -11.22 -2.47 1.38
N ASP A 70 -11.84 -2.48 0.20
CA ASP A 70 -11.92 -3.67 -0.64
C ASP A 70 -10.53 -4.13 -1.10
N LEU A 71 -9.66 -3.18 -1.47
CA LEU A 71 -8.26 -3.45 -1.78
C LEU A 71 -7.51 -4.02 -0.57
N ARG A 72 -7.60 -3.38 0.60
CA ARG A 72 -7.00 -3.92 1.84
C ARG A 72 -7.51 -5.33 2.17
N THR A 73 -8.78 -5.62 1.88
CA THR A 73 -9.35 -6.97 2.06
C THR A 73 -8.69 -7.99 1.13
N ALA A 74 -8.49 -7.66 -0.15
CA ALA A 74 -7.80 -8.53 -1.11
C ALA A 74 -6.31 -8.75 -0.72
N LEU A 75 -5.63 -7.71 -0.24
CA LEU A 75 -4.26 -7.76 0.26
C LEU A 75 -4.14 -8.64 1.52
N ASN A 76 -5.11 -8.57 2.43
CA ASN A 76 -5.18 -9.44 3.60
C ASN A 76 -5.43 -10.91 3.23
N ALA A 77 -6.24 -11.18 2.19
CA ALA A 77 -6.44 -12.53 1.68
C ALA A 77 -5.14 -13.12 1.10
N LEU A 78 -4.35 -12.31 0.37
CA LEU A 78 -3.00 -12.69 -0.07
C LEU A 78 -2.13 -13.05 1.13
N ARG A 79 -2.05 -12.19 2.16
CA ARG A 79 -1.26 -12.49 3.36
C ARG A 79 -1.66 -13.80 4.03
N ALA A 80 -2.96 -14.03 4.21
CA ALA A 80 -3.47 -15.23 4.86
C ALA A 80 -3.11 -16.52 4.10
N ALA A 81 -2.99 -16.44 2.77
CA ALA A 81 -2.59 -17.56 1.92
C ALA A 81 -1.09 -17.92 2.03
N PHE A 82 -0.26 -16.98 2.50
CA PHE A 82 1.19 -17.14 2.60
C PHE A 82 1.69 -16.90 4.04
N PRO A 83 1.28 -17.73 5.03
CA PRO A 83 1.62 -17.51 6.44
C PRO A 83 3.13 -17.67 6.76
N TYR A 84 3.89 -18.27 5.84
CA TYR A 84 5.35 -18.42 5.93
C TYR A 84 6.12 -17.27 5.27
N ALA A 85 5.43 -16.37 4.59
CA ALA A 85 6.03 -15.25 3.86
C ALA A 85 5.91 -13.95 4.67
N MET A 86 6.86 -13.04 4.48
CA MET A 86 6.78 -11.70 5.04
C MET A 86 6.07 -10.80 4.03
N VAL A 87 4.81 -10.48 4.31
CA VAL A 87 3.94 -9.72 3.39
C VAL A 87 3.80 -8.29 3.89
N THR A 88 4.38 -7.33 3.18
CA THR A 88 4.17 -5.88 3.41
C THR A 88 3.26 -5.35 2.31
N THR A 89 2.22 -4.60 2.68
CA THR A 89 1.22 -4.11 1.72
C THR A 89 1.01 -2.61 1.84
N TYR A 90 0.58 -2.00 0.74
CA TYR A 90 0.39 -0.57 0.62
C TYR A 90 -0.90 -0.25 -0.12
N THR A 91 -1.57 0.82 0.31
CA THR A 91 -2.62 1.51 -0.46
C THR A 91 -2.22 2.95 -0.67
N TYR A 92 -2.80 3.59 -1.69
CA TYR A 92 -2.41 4.92 -2.14
C TYR A 92 -3.63 5.76 -2.48
N ASP A 93 -3.50 7.06 -2.27
CA ASP A 93 -4.32 8.08 -2.90
C ASP A 93 -3.54 8.56 -4.14
N PRO A 94 -4.02 8.29 -5.37
CA PRO A 94 -3.33 8.64 -6.60
C PRO A 94 -2.92 10.12 -6.64
N LEU A 95 -1.66 10.39 -7.01
CA LEU A 95 -1.04 11.74 -7.05
C LEU A 95 -0.81 12.41 -5.67
N VAL A 96 -1.22 11.78 -4.57
CA VAL A 96 -1.02 12.29 -3.20
C VAL A 96 0.06 11.50 -2.49
N GLY A 97 -0.12 10.18 -2.31
CA GLY A 97 0.84 9.34 -1.60
C GLY A 97 0.25 8.06 -1.01
N VAL A 98 1.03 7.40 -0.17
CA VAL A 98 0.62 6.19 0.56
C VAL A 98 -0.44 6.56 1.59
N THR A 99 -1.57 5.89 1.61
CA THR A 99 -2.65 6.10 2.59
C THR A 99 -2.63 5.06 3.70
N SER A 100 -2.20 3.82 3.40
CA SER A 100 -1.94 2.82 4.44
C SER A 100 -0.73 1.94 4.11
N MET A 101 -0.07 1.47 5.17
CA MET A 101 0.95 0.43 5.10
C MET A 101 0.65 -0.62 6.16
N THR A 102 0.65 -1.89 5.77
CA THR A 102 0.56 -3.00 6.72
C THR A 102 1.86 -3.79 6.73
N ASP A 103 2.50 -3.89 7.90
CA ASP A 103 3.78 -4.57 8.09
C ASP A 103 3.64 -6.11 8.08
N PRO A 104 4.75 -6.88 7.98
CA PRO A 104 4.70 -8.35 8.00
C PRO A 104 4.08 -8.97 9.27
N LYS A 105 3.95 -8.19 10.35
CA LYS A 105 3.37 -8.66 11.62
C LYS A 105 1.86 -8.46 11.68
N GLY A 106 1.23 -7.88 10.67
CA GLY A 106 -0.20 -7.60 10.70
C GLY A 106 -0.57 -6.15 10.95
N ARG A 107 0.38 -5.31 11.41
CA ARG A 107 0.06 -4.00 11.98
C ARG A 107 -0.08 -2.96 10.89
N THR A 108 -1.18 -2.23 10.92
CA THR A 108 -1.47 -1.19 9.91
C THR A 108 -1.19 0.21 10.45
N VAL A 109 -0.53 1.02 9.63
CA VAL A 109 -0.35 2.46 9.84
C VAL A 109 -1.11 3.19 8.74
N TYR A 110 -1.83 4.24 9.11
CA TYR A 110 -2.58 5.11 8.20
C TYR A 110 -1.95 6.50 8.12
N TYR A 111 -1.94 7.07 6.93
CA TYR A 111 -1.32 8.35 6.62
C TYR A 111 -2.38 9.31 6.08
N GLU A 112 -2.59 10.42 6.77
CA GLU A 112 -3.56 11.45 6.40
C GLU A 112 -2.83 12.68 5.87
N TYR A 113 -3.35 13.25 4.79
CA TYR A 113 -2.80 14.41 4.12
C TYR A 113 -3.70 15.64 4.32
N ASP A 114 -3.10 16.83 4.29
CA ASP A 114 -3.86 18.08 4.24
C ASP A 114 -4.32 18.40 2.80
N SER A 115 -5.09 19.48 2.64
CA SER A 115 -5.60 19.93 1.33
C SER A 115 -4.52 20.39 0.35
N PHE A 116 -3.24 20.37 0.74
CA PHE A 116 -2.08 20.67 -0.09
C PHE A 116 -1.24 19.41 -0.36
N ASN A 117 -1.81 18.22 -0.13
CA ASN A 117 -1.17 16.91 -0.33
C ASN A 117 0.10 16.72 0.51
N ARG A 118 0.18 17.34 1.70
CA ARG A 118 1.29 17.15 2.63
C ARG A 118 0.88 16.26 3.79
N LEU A 119 1.78 15.39 4.23
CA LEU A 119 1.53 14.49 5.35
C LEU A 119 1.17 15.31 6.60
N LYS A 120 -0.08 15.22 7.02
CA LYS A 120 -0.63 15.92 8.19
C LYS A 120 -0.55 15.04 9.43
N GLN A 121 -0.89 13.76 9.30
CA GLN A 121 -1.06 12.89 10.46
C GLN A 121 -0.74 11.43 10.14
N VAL A 122 -0.21 10.73 11.13
CA VAL A 122 0.04 9.29 11.09
C VAL A 122 -0.73 8.64 12.25
N ARG A 123 -1.49 7.59 11.95
CA ARG A 123 -2.27 6.85 12.94
C ARG A 123 -1.94 5.36 12.94
N ASP A 124 -2.07 4.73 14.10
CA ASP A 124 -2.04 3.27 14.20
C ASP A 124 -3.39 2.65 13.82
N GLU A 125 -3.45 1.31 13.89
CA GLU A 125 -4.62 0.51 13.56
C GLU A 125 -5.81 0.68 14.52
N ASP A 126 -5.59 1.27 15.70
CA ASP A 126 -6.62 1.66 16.66
C ASP A 126 -7.09 3.11 16.46
N GLY A 127 -6.39 3.87 15.61
CA GLY A 127 -6.66 5.27 15.30
C GLY A 127 -5.95 6.27 16.21
N ASN A 128 -5.06 5.81 17.08
CA ASN A 128 -4.24 6.68 17.91
C ASN A 128 -3.23 7.44 17.05
N ILE A 129 -2.98 8.69 17.41
CA ILE A 129 -2.04 9.55 16.71
C ILE A 129 -0.62 9.11 17.08
N MET A 130 0.13 8.61 16.10
CA MET A 130 1.55 8.30 16.26
C MET A 130 2.44 9.51 15.94
N GLY A 131 1.97 10.41 15.07
CA GLY A 131 2.63 11.65 14.71
C GLY A 131 1.70 12.65 14.02
N GLU A 132 1.96 13.94 14.21
CA GLU A 132 1.23 15.04 13.58
C GLU A 132 2.23 16.09 13.10
N ASN A 133 2.09 16.56 11.86
CA ASN A 133 2.84 17.69 11.32
C ASN A 133 1.94 18.92 11.28
N ARG A 134 2.44 20.04 11.86
CA ARG A 134 1.79 21.34 11.77
C ARG A 134 2.62 22.28 10.91
N TYR A 135 2.09 22.64 9.76
CA TYR A 135 2.73 23.56 8.84
C TYR A 135 2.23 24.99 9.07
N ASN A 136 3.10 25.88 9.53
CA ASN A 136 2.77 27.30 9.73
C ASN A 136 3.06 28.08 8.45
N TYR A 137 2.02 28.69 7.86
CA TYR A 137 2.18 29.64 6.76
C TYR A 137 2.51 31.03 7.33
N HIS A 138 3.74 31.50 7.13
CA HIS A 138 4.00 32.93 7.25
C HIS A 138 3.49 33.59 5.97
N LEU A 139 2.26 34.11 6.01
CA LEU A 139 1.85 35.10 5.03
C LEU A 139 2.69 36.35 5.29
N GLN A 140 3.74 36.57 4.50
CA GLN A 140 4.33 37.89 4.40
C GLN A 140 3.29 38.77 3.71
N SER A 141 2.49 39.49 4.50
CA SER A 141 1.70 40.60 3.98
C SER A 141 2.66 41.66 3.50
N ASN A 142 2.92 41.71 2.19
CA ASN A 142 3.54 42.86 1.55
C ASN A 142 2.49 43.99 1.56
N ASN A 143 2.70 44.99 2.41
CA ASN A 143 1.97 46.25 2.41
C ASN A 143 2.84 47.32 1.74
#